data_AF-A0A317TYN3-F1
#
_entry.id   AF-A0A317TYN3-F1
#
_cell.length_a   1.000
_cell.length_b   1.000
_cell.length_c   1.000
_cell.angle_alpha   90.00
_cell.angle_beta   90.00
_cell.angle_gamma   90.00
#
_symmetry.space_group_name_H-M   'P 1'
#
loop_
_entity.id
_entity.type
_entity.pdbx_description
1 polymer ?
#
loop_
_entity_poly.entity_id
_entity_poly.type
_entity_poly.pdbx_seq_one_letter_code
_entity_poly.pdbx_strand_id
1 'polypeptide(L)'
;MGFYFNTYRQEEGDRAYNEQRYEDALTHYSEALKTLHMHAATQTTRHIDFYDALVYVLSEILTTKLFIIQREAQNANFAVVISHWQDIPGLLHEMKLTHKEHLKTSKHAFSNKEKVISKVHSLLAKICEEVSDELVDQLEEDDAEVNLQVLTQSIEWMKRAIHFQVKTEGATKLSSSLGYLNLLERLYKRTQDGTHIRVMSEYIIEHNLLEKTMKSPLRKLELLSYVARVALFNHQDISELTLECKTLYDLVPEDERDNPILDDLQSLLHLIPQKDGEEDDYEVENNDPEVMDDTNFTLGSLEDLSVDSITLDQIDERACPVDMLAELQSLSSETTEGSTLPSSSTNPLSSDQEMAYSSSFSGQSFWQTALPTIFSSPSQVQSLENEVPHSRALQQGLEKITTHSENPRFIANLLSLVADFFNKYKARYVQKQNAIVLAHDLYQKVFKIDPQHHRASEKLKDIRTQHLRLISSYQFYSHRPQSPIPTVTARISEAKHCFSQALEELIIQLESLLMNQPAKLRITIDELACFIGEQLSKGAITANPSPEIGQMLKSAFEEELKNSAHSASRPENY
;
A
#
# COMPACT_ATOMS: atom_id res chain seq x y z
N MET A 1 6.05 17.84 -11.12
CA MET A 1 6.02 16.41 -11.54
C MET A 1 7.06 15.52 -10.85
N GLY A 2 8.06 16.02 -10.11
CA GLY A 2 9.20 15.20 -9.65
C GLY A 2 9.13 14.58 -8.25
N PHE A 3 7.95 14.35 -7.67
CA PHE A 3 7.88 13.76 -6.31
C PHE A 3 8.21 12.26 -6.30
N TYR A 4 7.91 11.56 -7.40
CA TYR A 4 8.16 10.13 -7.54
C TYR A 4 8.39 9.71 -8.99
N PHE A 5 7.59 10.24 -9.92
CA PHE A 5 7.68 9.89 -11.33
C PHE A 5 9.01 10.31 -11.98
N ASN A 6 9.65 9.37 -12.68
CA ASN A 6 11.00 9.48 -13.26
C ASN A 6 12.09 9.80 -12.22
N THR A 7 11.90 9.34 -10.99
CA THR A 7 12.96 9.40 -9.97
C THR A 7 13.82 8.13 -10.02
N TYR A 8 15.07 8.24 -9.57
CA TYR A 8 15.97 7.10 -9.44
C TYR A 8 15.34 5.95 -8.64
N ARG A 9 14.61 6.26 -7.55
CA ARG A 9 13.96 5.25 -6.72
C ARG A 9 12.88 4.48 -7.49
N GLN A 10 12.11 5.16 -8.34
CA GLN A 10 11.17 4.50 -9.23
C GLN A 10 11.92 3.62 -10.25
N GLU A 11 12.91 4.17 -10.97
CA GLU A 11 13.60 3.43 -12.04
C GLU A 11 14.36 2.18 -11.55
N GLU A 12 14.99 2.24 -10.38
CA GLU A 12 15.62 1.06 -9.77
C GLU A 12 14.58 0.10 -9.18
N GLY A 13 13.53 0.62 -8.53
CA GLY A 13 12.43 -0.19 -8.02
C GLY A 13 11.78 -0.99 -9.14
N ASP A 14 11.42 -0.32 -10.24
CA ASP A 14 10.80 -0.94 -11.42
C ASP A 14 11.74 -1.94 -12.08
N ARG A 15 13.04 -1.66 -12.14
CA ARG A 15 14.02 -2.62 -12.66
C ARG A 15 14.12 -3.87 -11.80
N ALA A 16 14.29 -3.71 -10.49
CA ALA A 16 14.34 -4.83 -9.55
C ALA A 16 13.03 -5.64 -9.58
N TYR A 17 11.89 -4.96 -9.66
CA TYR A 17 10.57 -5.58 -9.77
C TYR A 17 10.44 -6.41 -11.06
N ASN A 18 10.84 -5.86 -12.21
CA ASN A 18 10.82 -6.56 -13.49
C ASN A 18 11.80 -7.75 -13.54
N GLU A 19 12.89 -7.68 -12.78
CA GLU A 19 13.85 -8.78 -12.59
C GLU A 19 13.40 -9.79 -11.51
N GLN A 20 12.19 -9.63 -10.95
CA GLN A 20 11.63 -10.46 -9.88
C GLN A 20 12.43 -10.43 -8.56
N ARG A 21 13.30 -9.43 -8.38
CA ARG A 21 13.99 -9.13 -7.12
C ARG A 21 13.11 -8.26 -6.24
N TYR A 22 12.02 -8.84 -5.75
CA TYR A 22 10.95 -8.10 -5.07
C TYR A 22 11.39 -7.46 -3.75
N GLU A 23 12.32 -8.05 -3.01
CA GLU A 23 12.89 -7.49 -1.78
C GLU A 23 13.66 -6.19 -2.06
N ASP A 24 14.46 -6.19 -3.13
CA ASP A 24 15.22 -5.02 -3.57
C ASP A 24 14.28 -3.92 -4.07
N ALA A 25 13.25 -4.30 -4.85
CA ALA A 25 12.22 -3.38 -5.32
C ALA A 25 11.48 -2.73 -4.14
N LEU A 26 11.08 -3.54 -3.15
CA LEU A 26 10.39 -3.08 -1.96
C LEU A 26 11.24 -2.08 -1.17
N THR A 27 12.55 -2.28 -1.11
CA THR A 27 13.49 -1.35 -0.48
C THR A 27 13.45 0.02 -1.16
N HIS A 28 13.59 0.05 -2.49
CA HIS A 28 13.56 1.29 -3.27
C HIS A 28 12.21 2.03 -3.15
N TYR A 29 11.10 1.31 -3.26
CA TYR A 29 9.76 1.91 -3.11
C TYR A 29 9.52 2.42 -1.68
N SER A 30 9.99 1.69 -0.66
CA SER A 30 9.87 2.12 0.74
C SER A 30 10.69 3.38 1.03
N GLU A 31 11.88 3.53 0.44
CA GLU A 31 12.66 4.76 0.52
C GLU A 31 12.00 5.93 -0.23
N ALA A 32 11.35 5.66 -1.36
CA ALA A 32 10.54 6.67 -2.04
C ALA A 32 9.39 7.14 -1.15
N LEU A 33 8.69 6.21 -0.48
CA LEU A 33 7.64 6.54 0.48
C LEU A 33 8.17 7.39 1.64
N LYS A 34 9.30 7.00 2.24
CA LYS A 34 9.97 7.81 3.29
C LYS A 34 10.27 9.23 2.81
N THR A 35 10.76 9.38 1.59
CA THR A 35 11.05 10.68 0.97
C THR A 35 9.78 11.52 0.82
N LEU A 36 8.67 10.92 0.39
CA LEU A 36 7.37 11.57 0.33
C LEU A 36 6.88 11.99 1.72
N HIS A 37 7.02 11.16 2.76
CA HIS A 37 6.64 11.55 4.12
C HIS A 37 7.49 12.71 4.67
N MET A 38 8.79 12.74 4.38
CA MET A 38 9.64 13.89 4.75
C MET A 38 9.19 15.17 4.05
N HIS A 39 8.81 15.09 2.77
CA HIS A 39 8.19 16.21 2.06
C HIS A 39 6.86 16.62 2.69
N ALA A 40 6.03 15.64 3.09
CA ALA A 40 4.75 15.88 3.74
C ALA A 40 4.88 16.58 5.09
N ALA A 41 5.99 16.36 5.82
CA ALA A 41 6.28 16.97 7.12
C ALA A 41 6.84 18.40 7.00
N THR A 42 7.49 18.73 5.89
CA THR A 42 8.14 20.04 5.69
C THR A 42 7.21 21.09 5.05
N GLN A 43 6.09 20.68 4.46
CA GLN A 43 5.14 21.56 3.77
C GLN A 43 3.74 21.53 4.41
N THR A 44 3.18 22.71 4.68
CA THR A 44 1.82 22.87 5.23
C THR A 44 0.69 22.75 4.21
N THR A 45 0.99 22.87 2.91
CA THR A 45 0.01 22.69 1.82
C THR A 45 0.58 21.75 0.77
N ARG A 46 -0.20 20.74 0.38
CA ARG A 46 0.24 19.67 -0.53
C ARG A 46 -0.52 19.77 -1.85
N HIS A 47 0.21 19.60 -2.96
CA HIS A 47 -0.35 19.66 -4.31
C HIS A 47 -0.95 18.31 -4.74
N ILE A 48 -1.86 18.31 -5.70
CA ILE A 48 -2.48 17.09 -6.26
C ILE A 48 -1.41 16.09 -6.76
N ASP A 49 -0.36 16.58 -7.42
CA ASP A 49 0.78 15.75 -7.88
C ASP A 49 1.48 14.97 -6.74
N PHE A 50 1.52 15.54 -5.52
CA PHE A 50 2.10 14.84 -4.37
C PHE A 50 1.20 13.68 -3.96
N TYR A 51 -0.10 13.92 -3.86
CA TYR A 51 -1.06 12.88 -3.51
C TYR A 51 -1.13 11.78 -4.57
N ASP A 52 -1.01 12.15 -5.85
CA ASP A 52 -0.94 11.19 -6.96
C ASP A 52 0.32 10.31 -6.86
N ALA A 53 1.47 10.91 -6.58
CA ALA A 53 2.71 10.18 -6.32
C ALA A 53 2.60 9.26 -5.09
N LEU A 54 2.01 9.74 -3.99
CA LEU A 54 1.81 8.95 -2.77
C LEU A 54 0.93 7.72 -3.03
N VAL A 55 -0.21 7.90 -3.70
CA VAL A 55 -1.10 6.79 -4.07
C VAL A 55 -0.39 5.79 -4.97
N TYR A 56 0.44 6.26 -5.90
CA TYR A 56 1.18 5.40 -6.82
C TYR A 56 2.25 4.57 -6.09
N VAL A 57 3.09 5.21 -5.26
CA VAL A 57 4.12 4.50 -4.46
C VAL A 57 3.48 3.48 -3.52
N LEU A 58 2.40 3.83 -2.84
CA LEU A 58 1.66 2.90 -1.98
C LEU A 58 1.15 1.70 -2.79
N SER A 59 0.69 1.93 -4.02
CA SER A 59 0.23 0.85 -4.91
C SER A 59 1.36 -0.10 -5.32
N GLU A 60 2.57 0.40 -5.57
CA GLU A 60 3.73 -0.41 -5.93
C GLU A 60 4.30 -1.18 -4.74
N ILE A 61 4.34 -0.58 -3.56
CA ILE A 61 4.70 -1.28 -2.31
C ILE A 61 3.71 -2.42 -2.05
N LEU A 62 2.41 -2.15 -2.14
CA LEU A 62 1.37 -3.16 -1.97
C LEU A 62 1.51 -4.29 -2.99
N THR A 63 1.64 -3.93 -4.27
CA THR A 63 1.82 -4.91 -5.35
C THR A 63 3.05 -5.78 -5.12
N THR A 64 4.19 -5.17 -4.78
CA THR A 64 5.45 -5.89 -4.52
C THR A 64 5.34 -6.82 -3.31
N LYS A 65 4.76 -6.34 -2.19
CA LYS A 65 4.50 -7.19 -1.00
C LYS A 65 3.60 -8.37 -1.35
N LEU A 66 2.61 -8.19 -2.21
CA LEU A 66 1.71 -9.27 -2.61
C LEU A 66 2.44 -10.34 -3.43
N PHE A 67 3.33 -9.97 -4.35
CA PHE A 67 4.14 -10.95 -5.08
C PHE A 67 5.12 -11.71 -4.17
N ILE A 68 5.65 -11.06 -3.12
CA ILE A 68 6.41 -11.77 -2.08
C ILE A 68 5.50 -12.76 -1.35
N ILE A 69 4.31 -12.34 -0.91
CA ILE A 69 3.33 -13.23 -0.25
C ILE A 69 2.99 -14.44 -1.13
N GLN A 70 2.73 -14.22 -2.41
CA GLN A 70 2.43 -15.30 -3.36
C GLN A 70 3.58 -16.32 -3.43
N ARG A 71 4.82 -15.84 -3.60
CA ARG A 71 6.01 -16.70 -3.67
C ARG A 71 6.24 -17.47 -2.38
N GLU A 72 6.09 -16.81 -1.23
CA GLU A 72 6.32 -17.43 0.07
C GLU A 72 5.22 -18.40 0.47
N ALA A 73 3.97 -18.16 0.06
CA ALA A 73 2.89 -19.13 0.21
C ALA A 73 3.24 -20.44 -0.51
N GLN A 74 3.60 -20.37 -1.80
CA GLN A 74 4.01 -21.53 -2.62
C GLN A 74 5.22 -22.29 -2.04
N ASN A 75 6.05 -21.63 -1.23
CA ASN A 75 7.18 -22.23 -0.54
C ASN A 75 6.82 -22.73 0.87
N ALA A 76 5.53 -22.78 1.22
CA ALA A 76 5.01 -23.12 2.54
C ALA A 76 5.51 -22.23 3.69
N ASN A 77 5.98 -21.01 3.40
CA ASN A 77 6.58 -20.11 4.38
C ASN A 77 5.57 -19.08 4.92
N PHE A 78 4.57 -19.56 5.64
CA PHE A 78 3.47 -18.71 6.12
C PHE A 78 3.86 -17.71 7.22
N ALA A 79 4.97 -17.94 7.92
CA ALA A 79 5.49 -16.94 8.85
C ALA A 79 5.85 -15.63 8.13
N VAL A 80 6.46 -15.73 6.96
CA VAL A 80 6.80 -14.56 6.12
C VAL A 80 5.54 -13.98 5.49
N VAL A 81 4.58 -14.81 5.04
CA VAL A 81 3.27 -14.34 4.54
C VAL A 81 2.57 -13.45 5.58
N ILE A 82 2.46 -13.92 6.83
CA ILE A 82 1.82 -13.17 7.92
C ILE A 82 2.60 -11.87 8.19
N SER A 83 3.93 -11.92 8.21
CA SER A 83 4.75 -10.72 8.45
C SER A 83 4.53 -9.65 7.38
N HIS A 84 4.50 -10.01 6.10
CA HIS A 84 4.25 -9.03 5.04
C HIS A 84 2.81 -8.52 5.03
N TRP A 85 1.85 -9.36 5.41
CA TRP A 85 0.43 -9.01 5.48
C TRP A 85 0.12 -7.95 6.53
N GLN A 86 0.83 -7.92 7.66
CA GLN A 86 0.55 -7.00 8.78
C GLN A 86 0.47 -5.52 8.36
N ASP A 87 1.30 -5.09 7.41
CA ASP A 87 1.33 -3.69 6.96
C ASP A 87 0.27 -3.36 5.88
N ILE A 88 -0.22 -4.38 5.17
CA ILE A 88 -1.06 -4.21 3.98
C ILE A 88 -2.36 -3.46 4.30
N PRO A 89 -3.13 -3.78 5.36
CA PRO A 89 -4.35 -3.04 5.70
C PRO A 89 -4.12 -1.55 5.90
N GLY A 90 -3.03 -1.17 6.59
CA GLY A 90 -2.68 0.23 6.85
C GLY A 90 -2.33 0.98 5.56
N LEU A 91 -1.45 0.41 4.75
CA LEU A 91 -1.04 0.99 3.46
C LEU A 91 -2.23 1.12 2.49
N LEU A 92 -3.10 0.10 2.44
CA LEU A 92 -4.31 0.12 1.62
C LEU A 92 -5.29 1.18 2.10
N HIS A 93 -5.46 1.36 3.40
CA HIS A 93 -6.30 2.39 3.98
C HIS A 93 -5.78 3.79 3.62
N GLU A 94 -4.49 4.05 3.81
CA GLU A 94 -3.87 5.33 3.46
C GLU A 94 -4.00 5.63 1.96
N MET A 95 -3.77 4.63 1.10
CA MET A 95 -3.93 4.77 -0.35
C MET A 95 -5.36 5.17 -0.73
N LYS A 96 -6.35 4.49 -0.16
CA LYS A 96 -7.78 4.77 -0.39
C LYS A 96 -8.20 6.14 0.12
N LEU A 97 -7.78 6.48 1.33
CA LEU A 97 -8.13 7.74 1.98
C LEU A 97 -7.57 8.91 1.17
N THR A 98 -6.27 8.85 0.88
CA THR A 98 -5.58 9.86 0.07
C THR A 98 -6.24 10.05 -1.29
N HIS A 99 -6.58 8.95 -1.97
CA HIS A 99 -7.26 9.01 -3.25
C HIS A 99 -8.66 9.61 -3.16
N LYS A 100 -9.46 9.17 -2.19
CA LYS A 100 -10.83 9.63 -1.98
C LYS A 100 -10.88 11.13 -1.67
N GLU A 101 -9.99 11.60 -0.79
CA GLU A 101 -9.99 12.98 -0.31
C GLU A 101 -9.37 13.97 -1.32
N HIS A 102 -8.38 13.54 -2.09
CA HIS A 102 -7.56 14.47 -2.88
C HIS A 102 -7.54 14.22 -4.39
N LEU A 103 -7.84 13.00 -4.85
CA LEU A 103 -7.66 12.61 -6.26
C LEU A 103 -8.94 12.18 -6.97
N LYS A 104 -10.02 11.82 -6.27
CA LYS A 104 -11.24 11.24 -6.87
C LYS A 104 -11.79 12.04 -8.05
N THR A 105 -11.71 13.37 -7.99
CA THR A 105 -12.22 14.28 -9.04
C THR A 105 -11.17 14.67 -10.09
N SER A 106 -9.89 14.30 -9.87
CA SER A 106 -8.78 14.69 -10.74
C SER A 106 -8.65 13.78 -11.95
N LYS A 107 -9.15 14.22 -13.11
CA LYS A 107 -9.07 13.45 -14.38
C LYS A 107 -7.64 13.28 -14.91
N HIS A 108 -6.69 14.09 -14.45
CA HIS A 108 -5.32 14.09 -14.97
C HIS A 108 -4.34 13.25 -14.15
N ALA A 109 -4.72 12.85 -12.93
CA ALA A 109 -3.93 11.99 -12.05
C ALA A 109 -3.61 10.64 -12.72
N PHE A 110 -2.35 10.23 -12.66
CA PHE A 110 -1.88 8.96 -13.21
C PHE A 110 -2.54 7.78 -12.49
N SER A 111 -2.67 7.85 -11.17
CA SER A 111 -3.37 6.83 -10.36
C SER A 111 -4.80 6.55 -10.85
N ASN A 112 -5.53 7.57 -11.28
CA ASN A 112 -6.87 7.44 -11.85
C ASN A 112 -6.86 6.82 -13.25
N LYS A 113 -5.99 7.32 -14.13
CA LYS A 113 -5.88 6.83 -15.51
C LYS A 113 -5.55 5.35 -15.56
N GLU A 114 -4.64 4.92 -14.69
CA GLU A 114 -4.18 3.54 -14.62
C GLU A 114 -5.05 2.67 -13.71
N LYS A 115 -6.06 3.25 -13.06
CA LYS A 115 -6.97 2.58 -12.14
C LYS A 115 -6.24 1.79 -11.05
N VAL A 116 -5.15 2.35 -10.50
CA VAL A 116 -4.21 1.64 -9.61
C VAL A 116 -4.90 0.99 -8.41
N ILE A 117 -5.89 1.67 -7.81
CA ILE A 117 -6.65 1.11 -6.69
C ILE A 117 -7.39 -0.16 -7.10
N SER A 118 -8.08 -0.15 -8.23
CA SER A 118 -8.82 -1.34 -8.70
C SER A 118 -7.87 -2.50 -9.03
N LYS A 119 -6.70 -2.21 -9.60
CA LYS A 119 -5.66 -3.22 -9.88
C LYS A 119 -5.15 -3.85 -8.59
N VAL A 120 -4.82 -3.05 -7.58
CA VAL A 120 -4.37 -3.54 -6.27
C VAL A 120 -5.44 -4.41 -5.60
N HIS A 121 -6.71 -4.02 -5.64
CA HIS A 121 -7.78 -4.85 -5.07
C HIS A 121 -7.97 -6.16 -5.83
N SER A 122 -7.90 -6.14 -7.15
CA SER A 122 -8.01 -7.34 -7.97
C SER A 122 -6.84 -8.30 -7.68
N LEU A 123 -5.64 -7.75 -7.48
CA LEU A 123 -4.47 -8.52 -7.09
C LEU A 123 -4.58 -9.07 -5.66
N LEU A 124 -5.08 -8.27 -4.71
CA LEU A 124 -5.38 -8.72 -3.34
C LEU A 124 -6.39 -9.88 -3.34
N ALA A 125 -7.48 -9.74 -4.10
CA ALA A 125 -8.47 -10.80 -4.25
C ALA A 125 -7.83 -12.11 -4.72
N LYS A 126 -7.03 -12.03 -5.79
CA LYS A 126 -6.35 -13.19 -6.37
C LYS A 126 -5.37 -13.83 -5.39
N ILE A 127 -4.49 -13.04 -4.77
CA ILE A 127 -3.41 -13.59 -3.94
C ILE A 127 -3.95 -14.11 -2.61
N CYS A 128 -5.00 -13.50 -2.03
CA CYS A 128 -5.67 -14.08 -0.86
C CYS A 128 -6.31 -15.44 -1.17
N GLU A 129 -6.87 -15.62 -2.37
CA GLU A 129 -7.42 -16.92 -2.82
C GLU A 129 -6.29 -17.95 -2.95
N GLU A 130 -5.19 -17.61 -3.63
CA GLU A 130 -4.02 -18.50 -3.76
C GLU A 130 -3.39 -18.86 -2.41
N VAL A 131 -3.31 -17.94 -1.46
CA VAL A 131 -2.83 -18.23 -0.09
C VAL A 131 -3.77 -19.20 0.64
N SER A 132 -5.09 -19.04 0.46
CA SER A 132 -6.06 -19.97 1.01
C SER A 132 -5.89 -21.37 0.42
N ASP A 133 -5.74 -21.48 -0.90
CA ASP A 133 -5.58 -22.75 -1.60
C ASP A 133 -4.29 -23.46 -1.16
N GLU A 134 -3.18 -22.74 -1.06
CA GLU A 134 -1.89 -23.30 -0.63
C GLU A 134 -1.90 -23.74 0.84
N LEU A 135 -2.67 -23.07 1.71
CA LEU A 135 -2.89 -23.54 3.09
C LEU A 135 -3.68 -24.85 3.11
N VAL A 136 -4.65 -25.01 2.20
CA VAL A 136 -5.47 -26.22 2.10
C VAL A 136 -4.65 -27.40 1.61
N ASP A 137 -3.72 -27.17 0.68
CA ASP A 137 -2.82 -28.20 0.16
C ASP A 137 -1.85 -28.75 1.22
N GLN A 138 -1.66 -28.02 2.33
CA GLN A 138 -0.86 -28.46 3.49
C GLN A 138 -1.66 -29.23 4.55
N LEU A 139 -2.96 -29.44 4.35
CA LEU A 139 -3.74 -30.27 5.26
C LEU A 139 -3.34 -31.74 5.12
N GLU A 140 -2.47 -32.21 6.01
CA GLU A 140 -2.13 -33.63 6.13
C GLU A 140 -3.26 -34.41 6.84
N GLU A 141 -3.38 -35.72 6.67
CA GLU A 141 -4.49 -36.49 7.26
C GLU A 141 -4.31 -36.76 8.78
N ASP A 142 -3.09 -36.64 9.31
CA ASP A 142 -2.73 -37.27 10.59
C ASP A 142 -2.74 -36.34 11.83
N ASP A 143 -2.68 -35.01 11.70
CA ASP A 143 -2.63 -34.07 12.85
C ASP A 143 -3.90 -33.21 12.97
N ALA A 144 -4.89 -33.70 13.73
CA ALA A 144 -6.21 -33.08 13.82
C ALA A 144 -6.23 -31.63 14.35
N GLU A 145 -5.31 -31.25 15.25
CA GLU A 145 -5.31 -29.92 15.88
C GLU A 145 -4.67 -28.86 14.98
N VAL A 146 -3.48 -29.18 14.43
CA VAL A 146 -2.79 -28.32 13.46
C VAL A 146 -3.69 -28.10 12.23
N ASN A 147 -4.34 -29.15 11.78
CA ASN A 147 -5.29 -29.13 10.68
C ASN A 147 -6.50 -28.22 10.90
N LEU A 148 -6.99 -28.12 12.13
CA LEU A 148 -8.11 -27.23 12.45
C LEU A 148 -7.69 -25.76 12.40
N GLN A 149 -6.49 -25.46 12.90
CA GLN A 149 -5.92 -24.12 12.84
C GLN A 149 -5.66 -23.68 11.39
N VAL A 150 -5.02 -24.53 10.59
CA VAL A 150 -4.76 -24.27 9.17
C VAL A 150 -6.06 -24.05 8.41
N LEU A 151 -7.06 -24.90 8.61
CA LEU A 151 -8.37 -24.76 7.96
C LEU A 151 -9.07 -23.45 8.32
N THR A 152 -8.99 -23.03 9.59
CA THR A 152 -9.53 -21.75 10.04
C THR A 152 -8.81 -20.56 9.38
N GLN A 153 -7.49 -20.67 9.20
CA GLN A 153 -6.71 -19.66 8.48
C GLN A 153 -7.07 -19.61 6.98
N SER A 154 -7.23 -20.77 6.31
CA SER A 154 -7.67 -20.83 4.91
C SER A 154 -9.02 -20.13 4.72
N ILE A 155 -9.99 -20.41 5.59
CA ILE A 155 -11.32 -19.77 5.57
C ILE A 155 -11.19 -18.25 5.67
N GLU A 156 -10.34 -17.75 6.56
CA GLU A 156 -10.15 -16.32 6.75
C GLU A 156 -9.47 -15.66 5.54
N TRP A 157 -8.50 -16.32 4.91
CA TRP A 157 -7.90 -15.86 3.65
C TRP A 157 -8.90 -15.86 2.49
N MET A 158 -9.73 -16.89 2.38
CA MET A 158 -10.79 -16.96 1.38
C MET A 158 -11.86 -15.87 1.59
N LYS A 159 -12.26 -15.59 2.84
CA LYS A 159 -13.15 -14.45 3.16
C LYS A 159 -12.57 -13.13 2.66
N ARG A 160 -11.27 -12.90 2.89
CA ARG A 160 -10.57 -11.70 2.40
C ARG A 160 -10.55 -11.64 0.88
N ALA A 161 -10.31 -12.76 0.21
CA ALA A 161 -10.36 -12.84 -1.24
C ALA A 161 -11.74 -12.40 -1.77
N ILE A 162 -12.80 -13.00 -1.24
CA ILE A 162 -14.20 -12.69 -1.58
C ILE A 162 -14.52 -11.21 -1.35
N HIS A 163 -14.13 -10.66 -0.20
CA HIS A 163 -14.33 -9.25 0.13
C HIS A 163 -13.73 -8.32 -0.93
N PHE A 164 -12.50 -8.59 -1.35
CA PHE A 164 -11.84 -7.81 -2.38
C PHE A 164 -12.49 -8.00 -3.76
N GLN A 165 -12.95 -9.21 -4.10
CA GLN A 165 -13.69 -9.47 -5.35
C GLN A 165 -14.98 -8.65 -5.43
N VAL A 166 -15.79 -8.66 -4.36
CA VAL A 166 -17.04 -7.86 -4.30
C VAL A 166 -16.74 -6.39 -4.48
N LYS A 167 -15.67 -5.87 -3.85
CA LYS A 167 -15.27 -4.46 -3.99
C LYS A 167 -14.80 -4.07 -5.40
N THR A 168 -14.30 -5.01 -6.21
CA THR A 168 -13.80 -4.73 -7.57
C THR A 168 -14.78 -5.04 -8.69
N GLU A 169 -15.44 -6.19 -8.61
CA GLU A 169 -16.27 -6.75 -9.67
C GLU A 169 -17.77 -6.52 -9.39
N GLY A 170 -18.13 -6.09 -8.17
CA GLY A 170 -19.51 -5.93 -7.72
C GLY A 170 -20.23 -7.26 -7.44
N ALA A 171 -19.56 -8.38 -7.69
CA ALA A 171 -20.08 -9.73 -7.48
C ALA A 171 -18.94 -10.70 -7.13
N THR A 172 -19.28 -11.80 -6.46
CA THR A 172 -18.34 -12.88 -6.15
C THR A 172 -18.16 -13.81 -7.34
N LYS A 173 -16.93 -14.32 -7.54
CA LYS A 173 -16.68 -15.39 -8.51
C LYS A 173 -17.28 -16.69 -7.97
N LEU A 174 -17.95 -17.43 -8.85
CA LEU A 174 -18.56 -18.70 -8.46
C LEU A 174 -17.53 -19.69 -7.90
N SER A 175 -16.34 -19.78 -8.51
CA SER A 175 -15.27 -20.66 -8.02
C SER A 175 -14.86 -20.35 -6.59
N SER A 176 -14.66 -19.07 -6.26
CA SER A 176 -14.25 -18.65 -4.92
C SER A 176 -15.38 -18.84 -3.90
N SER A 177 -16.64 -18.64 -4.30
CA SER A 177 -17.80 -18.97 -3.48
C SER A 177 -17.91 -20.47 -3.18
N LEU A 178 -17.69 -21.33 -4.18
CA LEU A 178 -17.68 -22.78 -4.00
C LEU A 178 -16.51 -23.23 -3.11
N GLY A 179 -15.31 -22.68 -3.35
CA GLY A 179 -14.14 -22.91 -2.49
C GLY A 179 -14.40 -22.54 -1.03
N TYR A 180 -15.04 -21.40 -0.79
CA TYR A 180 -15.43 -20.98 0.56
C TYR A 180 -16.43 -21.93 1.23
N LEU A 181 -17.46 -22.36 0.48
CA LEU A 181 -18.44 -23.32 0.98
C LEU A 181 -17.82 -24.69 1.26
N ASN A 182 -16.90 -25.15 0.43
CA ASN A 182 -16.11 -26.36 0.66
C ASN A 182 -15.31 -26.28 1.97
N LEU A 183 -14.66 -25.15 2.23
CA LEU A 183 -13.90 -24.96 3.48
C LEU A 183 -14.80 -24.97 4.72
N LEU A 184 -15.95 -24.31 4.66
CA LEU A 184 -16.96 -24.33 5.73
C LEU A 184 -17.51 -25.73 5.96
N GLU A 185 -17.76 -26.49 4.90
CA GLU A 185 -18.16 -27.89 5.00
C GLU A 185 -17.07 -28.72 5.70
N ARG A 186 -15.82 -28.61 5.27
CA ARG A 186 -14.71 -29.35 5.88
C ARG A 186 -14.58 -29.01 7.36
N LEU A 187 -14.78 -27.75 7.72
CA LEU A 187 -14.73 -27.30 9.11
C LEU A 187 -15.89 -27.91 9.90
N TYR A 188 -17.10 -27.88 9.36
CA TYR A 188 -18.26 -28.55 9.94
C TYR A 188 -18.06 -30.06 10.11
N LYS A 189 -17.56 -30.77 9.10
CA LYS A 189 -17.29 -32.21 9.18
C LYS A 189 -16.32 -32.54 10.32
N ARG A 190 -15.35 -31.66 10.61
CA ARG A 190 -14.37 -31.82 11.70
C ARG A 190 -14.89 -31.40 13.08
N THR A 191 -15.58 -30.27 13.20
CA THR A 191 -16.01 -29.72 14.50
C THR A 191 -17.40 -30.17 14.93
N GLN A 192 -18.23 -30.60 13.96
CA GLN A 192 -19.66 -30.86 14.12
C GLN A 192 -20.45 -29.64 14.65
N ASP A 193 -19.90 -28.43 14.50
CA ASP A 193 -20.55 -27.20 14.93
C ASP A 193 -21.54 -26.68 13.88
N GLY A 194 -22.83 -26.74 14.20
CA GLY A 194 -23.92 -26.25 13.36
C GLY A 194 -23.87 -24.75 13.04
N THR A 195 -23.06 -23.95 13.74
CA THR A 195 -22.85 -22.54 13.37
C THR A 195 -22.29 -22.41 11.95
N HIS A 196 -21.41 -23.32 11.51
CA HIS A 196 -20.83 -23.28 10.17
C HIS A 196 -21.88 -23.52 9.08
N ILE A 197 -22.85 -24.40 9.32
CA ILE A 197 -23.97 -24.63 8.38
C ILE A 197 -24.86 -23.38 8.29
N ARG A 198 -25.07 -22.66 9.40
CA ARG A 198 -25.80 -21.38 9.38
C ARG A 198 -25.06 -20.34 8.54
N VAL A 199 -23.74 -20.22 8.72
CA VAL A 199 -22.89 -19.32 7.90
C VAL A 199 -22.97 -19.69 6.41
N MET A 200 -22.96 -20.98 6.07
CA MET A 200 -23.16 -21.41 4.68
C MET A 200 -24.52 -20.97 4.13
N SER A 201 -25.59 -21.15 4.90
CA SER A 201 -26.94 -20.74 4.52
C SER A 201 -27.02 -19.24 4.29
N GLU A 202 -26.50 -18.44 5.23
CA GLU A 202 -26.48 -16.97 5.14
C GLU A 202 -25.70 -16.51 3.91
N TYR A 203 -24.53 -17.09 3.67
CA TYR A 203 -23.68 -16.75 2.52
C TYR A 203 -24.34 -17.09 1.17
N ILE A 204 -25.00 -18.25 1.05
CA ILE A 204 -25.71 -18.64 -0.18
C ILE A 204 -26.82 -17.63 -0.52
N ILE A 205 -27.55 -17.16 0.50
CA ILE A 205 -28.62 -16.16 0.37
C ILE A 205 -28.04 -14.79 0.05
N GLU A 206 -27.07 -14.31 0.82
CA GLU A 206 -26.48 -12.97 0.68
C GLU A 206 -25.91 -12.74 -0.73
N HIS A 207 -25.31 -13.76 -1.32
CA HIS A 207 -24.70 -13.68 -2.65
C HIS A 207 -25.58 -14.21 -3.80
N ASN A 208 -26.87 -14.50 -3.52
CA ASN A 208 -27.84 -15.04 -4.47
C ASN A 208 -27.26 -16.16 -5.36
N LEU A 209 -26.55 -17.12 -4.74
CA LEU A 209 -25.75 -18.09 -5.50
C LEU A 209 -26.60 -19.01 -6.39
N LEU A 210 -27.84 -19.29 -5.96
CA LEU A 210 -28.81 -20.08 -6.72
C LEU A 210 -29.35 -19.37 -7.97
N GLU A 211 -29.33 -18.04 -7.99
CA GLU A 211 -29.80 -17.23 -9.12
C GLU A 211 -28.72 -17.05 -10.20
N LYS A 212 -27.45 -17.38 -9.88
CA LYS A 212 -26.35 -17.26 -10.83
C LYS A 212 -26.46 -18.29 -11.94
N THR A 213 -26.35 -17.83 -13.19
CA THR A 213 -26.36 -18.73 -14.36
C THR A 213 -25.11 -19.62 -14.37
N MET A 214 -25.29 -20.93 -14.22
CA MET A 214 -24.20 -21.91 -14.24
C MET A 214 -24.23 -22.73 -15.53
N LYS A 215 -23.11 -22.76 -16.25
CA LYS A 215 -22.97 -23.56 -17.48
C LYS A 215 -22.51 -25.00 -17.22
N SER A 216 -21.77 -25.23 -16.14
CA SER A 216 -21.24 -26.55 -15.78
C SER A 216 -22.24 -27.28 -14.86
N PRO A 217 -22.76 -28.46 -15.26
CA PRO A 217 -23.61 -29.29 -14.41
C PRO A 217 -22.94 -29.67 -13.10
N LEU A 218 -21.65 -30.01 -13.14
CA LEU A 218 -20.87 -30.38 -11.96
C LEU A 218 -20.80 -29.25 -10.93
N ARG A 219 -20.51 -28.01 -11.34
CA ARG A 219 -20.51 -26.85 -10.42
C ARG A 219 -21.89 -26.55 -9.84
N LYS A 220 -22.95 -26.83 -10.59
CA LYS A 220 -24.32 -26.69 -10.10
C LYS A 220 -24.64 -27.77 -9.06
N LEU A 221 -24.22 -29.01 -9.30
CA LEU A 221 -24.33 -30.11 -8.34
C LEU A 221 -23.54 -29.83 -7.06
N GLU A 222 -22.33 -29.28 -7.18
CA GLU A 222 -21.54 -28.85 -6.02
C GLU A 222 -22.29 -27.82 -5.18
N LEU A 223 -22.85 -26.77 -5.78
CA LEU A 223 -23.67 -25.81 -5.04
C LEU A 223 -24.88 -26.49 -4.37
N LEU A 224 -25.60 -27.34 -5.11
CA LEU A 224 -26.76 -28.04 -4.58
C LEU A 224 -26.41 -29.01 -3.45
N SER A 225 -25.19 -29.56 -3.42
CA SER A 225 -24.70 -30.37 -2.30
C SER A 225 -24.66 -29.58 -0.99
N TYR A 226 -24.23 -28.31 -1.04
CA TYR A 226 -24.24 -27.43 0.11
C TYR A 226 -25.66 -27.06 0.54
N VAL A 227 -26.54 -26.79 -0.43
CA VAL A 227 -27.96 -26.49 -0.17
C VAL A 227 -28.68 -27.69 0.44
N ALA A 228 -28.43 -28.91 -0.06
CA ALA A 228 -28.93 -30.15 0.52
C ALA A 228 -28.55 -30.27 1.99
N ARG A 229 -27.27 -30.00 2.30
CA ARG A 229 -26.76 -30.09 3.67
C ARG A 229 -27.42 -29.07 4.61
N VAL A 230 -27.62 -27.84 4.15
CA VAL A 230 -28.35 -26.81 4.89
C VAL A 230 -29.81 -27.23 5.12
N ALA A 231 -30.49 -27.76 4.09
CA ALA A 231 -31.87 -28.22 4.18
C ALA A 231 -32.03 -29.39 5.14
N LEU A 232 -31.14 -30.39 5.07
CA LEU A 232 -31.09 -31.54 5.98
C LEU A 232 -30.87 -31.10 7.44
N PHE A 233 -29.94 -30.17 7.67
CA PHE A 233 -29.69 -29.61 9.00
C PHE A 233 -30.90 -28.87 9.57
N ASN A 234 -31.67 -28.19 8.71
CA ASN A 234 -32.89 -27.48 9.09
C ASN A 234 -34.15 -28.36 9.08
N HIS A 235 -34.03 -29.67 8.85
CA HIS A 235 -35.14 -30.62 8.74
C HIS A 235 -36.19 -30.22 7.68
N GLN A 236 -35.74 -29.64 6.57
CA GLN A 236 -36.59 -29.29 5.42
C GLN A 236 -36.77 -30.48 4.48
N ASP A 237 -37.86 -30.47 3.71
CA ASP A 237 -38.09 -31.46 2.65
C ASP A 237 -37.08 -31.23 1.50
N ILE A 238 -36.35 -32.28 1.15
CA ILE A 238 -35.31 -32.29 0.11
C ILE A 238 -35.74 -33.02 -1.16
N SER A 239 -37.01 -33.43 -1.27
CA SER A 239 -37.50 -34.26 -2.39
C SER A 239 -37.31 -33.58 -3.76
N GLU A 240 -37.65 -32.30 -3.86
CA GLU A 240 -37.48 -31.51 -5.09
C GLU A 240 -36.01 -31.32 -5.44
N LEU A 241 -35.18 -31.03 -4.44
CA LEU A 241 -33.74 -30.84 -4.61
C LEU A 241 -33.04 -32.15 -5.03
N THR A 242 -33.50 -33.28 -4.50
CA THR A 242 -33.01 -34.61 -4.87
C THR A 242 -33.33 -34.92 -6.33
N LEU A 243 -34.54 -34.58 -6.80
CA LEU A 243 -34.94 -34.74 -8.19
C LEU A 243 -34.06 -33.87 -9.11
N GLU A 244 -33.85 -32.60 -8.75
CA GLU A 244 -32.98 -31.71 -9.51
C GLU A 244 -31.54 -32.25 -9.59
N CYS A 245 -30.97 -32.70 -8.47
CA CYS A 245 -29.65 -33.33 -8.43
C CYS A 245 -29.57 -34.57 -9.33
N LYS A 246 -30.59 -35.44 -9.36
CA LYS A 246 -30.62 -36.60 -10.26
C LYS A 246 -30.58 -36.17 -11.73
N THR A 247 -31.43 -35.22 -12.12
CA THR A 247 -31.47 -34.74 -13.51
C THR A 247 -30.17 -34.10 -13.95
N LEU A 248 -29.46 -33.41 -13.04
CA LEU A 248 -28.16 -32.80 -13.34
C LEU A 248 -27.04 -33.83 -13.37
N TYR A 249 -27.10 -34.87 -12.54
CA TYR A 249 -26.13 -35.96 -12.52
C TYR A 249 -26.04 -36.68 -13.88
N ASP A 250 -27.18 -36.90 -14.53
CA ASP A 250 -27.25 -37.51 -15.87
C ASP A 250 -26.59 -36.65 -16.97
N LEU A 251 -26.45 -35.35 -16.73
CA LEU A 251 -25.81 -34.39 -17.65
C LEU A 251 -24.31 -34.21 -17.41
N VAL A 252 -23.74 -34.84 -16.38
CA VAL A 252 -22.30 -34.78 -16.07
C VAL A 252 -21.52 -35.65 -17.07
N PRO A 253 -20.49 -35.11 -17.75
CA PRO A 253 -19.61 -35.88 -18.63
C PRO A 253 -18.98 -37.09 -17.92
N GLU A 254 -18.77 -38.20 -18.63
CA GLU A 254 -18.21 -39.41 -18.02
C GLU A 254 -16.81 -39.22 -17.42
N ASP A 255 -16.02 -38.32 -18.00
CA ASP A 255 -14.67 -37.95 -17.52
C ASP A 255 -14.68 -37.12 -16.22
N GLU A 256 -15.84 -36.57 -15.82
CA GLU A 256 -16.01 -35.81 -14.58
C GLU A 256 -16.67 -36.64 -13.45
N ARG A 257 -17.01 -37.91 -13.71
CA ARG A 257 -17.75 -38.76 -12.75
C ARG A 257 -16.93 -39.25 -11.56
N ASP A 258 -15.61 -39.23 -11.65
CA ASP A 258 -14.70 -39.61 -10.56
C ASP A 258 -14.49 -38.46 -9.55
N ASN A 259 -15.29 -37.39 -9.63
CA ASN A 259 -15.16 -36.25 -8.73
C ASN A 259 -15.69 -36.57 -7.32
N PRO A 260 -14.91 -36.34 -6.25
CA PRO A 260 -15.30 -36.68 -4.86
C PRO A 260 -16.58 -35.98 -4.37
N ILE A 261 -16.95 -34.84 -4.97
CA ILE A 261 -18.21 -34.15 -4.67
C ILE A 261 -19.42 -35.03 -5.00
N LEU A 262 -19.32 -35.86 -6.04
CA LEU A 262 -20.39 -36.76 -6.45
C LEU A 262 -20.59 -37.90 -5.44
N ASP A 263 -19.50 -38.43 -4.88
CA ASP A 263 -19.55 -39.43 -3.82
C ASP A 263 -20.17 -38.83 -2.54
N ASP A 264 -19.74 -37.62 -2.16
CA ASP A 264 -20.32 -36.88 -1.03
C ASP A 264 -21.82 -36.64 -1.25
N LEU A 265 -22.24 -36.19 -2.45
CA LEU A 265 -23.64 -35.97 -2.78
C LEU A 265 -24.46 -37.27 -2.78
N GLN A 266 -23.90 -38.37 -3.30
CA GLN A 266 -24.53 -39.69 -3.25
C GLN A 266 -24.73 -40.16 -1.81
N SER A 267 -23.75 -39.93 -0.93
CA SER A 267 -23.85 -40.26 0.49
C SER A 267 -24.91 -39.42 1.22
N LEU A 268 -25.05 -38.13 0.86
CA LEU A 268 -26.00 -37.19 1.46
C LEU A 268 -27.44 -37.43 1.05
N LEU A 269 -27.67 -37.76 -0.21
CA LEU A 269 -29.00 -37.85 -0.81
C LEU A 269 -29.46 -39.30 -1.07
N HIS A 270 -28.64 -40.29 -0.72
CA HIS A 270 -28.84 -41.70 -1.09
C HIS A 270 -29.21 -41.85 -2.57
N LEU A 271 -28.44 -41.19 -3.44
CA LEU A 271 -28.58 -41.29 -4.90
C LEU A 271 -28.08 -42.66 -5.37
N ILE A 272 -28.79 -43.72 -5.02
CA ILE A 272 -28.53 -45.05 -5.57
C ILE A 272 -28.89 -45.00 -7.06
N PRO A 273 -28.01 -45.46 -7.97
CA PRO A 273 -28.47 -45.94 -9.26
C PRO A 273 -29.35 -47.14 -8.96
N GLN A 274 -30.67 -47.01 -9.18
CA GLN A 274 -31.48 -48.20 -9.42
C GLN A 274 -30.96 -48.85 -10.71
N LYS A 275 -29.88 -49.63 -10.57
CA LYS A 275 -29.78 -50.85 -11.34
C LYS A 275 -30.85 -51.74 -10.75
N ASP A 276 -32.02 -51.70 -11.38
CA ASP A 276 -33.03 -52.74 -11.19
C ASP A 276 -32.30 -54.07 -11.35
N GLY A 277 -32.24 -54.82 -10.25
CA GLY A 277 -31.88 -56.21 -10.28
C GLY A 277 -33.06 -56.98 -10.86
N GLU A 278 -32.89 -57.48 -12.07
CA GLU A 278 -33.54 -58.71 -12.53
C GLU A 278 -32.52 -59.43 -13.43
N GLU A 279 -31.79 -60.37 -12.86
CA GLU A 279 -31.30 -61.56 -13.56
C GLU A 279 -30.73 -62.54 -12.51
N ASP A 280 -31.64 -63.18 -11.78
CA ASP A 280 -31.46 -64.49 -11.16
C ASP A 280 -32.86 -65.14 -11.12
N ASP A 281 -33.30 -65.69 -12.26
CA ASP A 281 -34.02 -66.98 -12.31
C ASP A 281 -34.28 -67.36 -13.78
N TYR A 282 -33.44 -68.24 -14.33
CA TYR A 282 -33.79 -69.05 -15.49
C TYR A 282 -33.79 -70.52 -15.07
N GLU A 283 -34.94 -71.02 -14.62
CA GLU A 283 -35.33 -72.40 -14.89
C GLU A 283 -36.85 -72.51 -15.14
N VAL A 284 -37.17 -72.98 -16.36
CA VAL A 284 -38.29 -73.87 -16.71
C VAL A 284 -39.63 -73.24 -17.16
N GLU A 285 -39.83 -73.37 -18.47
CA GLU A 285 -41.06 -73.78 -19.19
C GLU A 285 -42.42 -73.20 -18.74
N ASN A 286 -43.04 -72.37 -19.60
CA ASN A 286 -44.04 -72.85 -20.55
C ASN A 286 -44.56 -71.74 -21.47
N ASN A 287 -44.77 -72.15 -22.72
CA ASN A 287 -45.29 -71.35 -23.82
C ASN A 287 -46.79 -71.04 -23.66
N ASP A 288 -47.15 -69.85 -24.18
CA ASP A 288 -48.30 -69.57 -25.05
C ASP A 288 -49.72 -69.35 -24.46
N PRO A 289 -50.59 -68.61 -25.18
CA PRO A 289 -50.78 -67.17 -24.95
C PRO A 289 -52.27 -66.76 -24.98
N GLU A 290 -52.52 -65.48 -25.27
CA GLU A 290 -53.78 -64.86 -25.72
C GLU A 290 -54.72 -64.28 -24.66
N VAL A 291 -55.05 -62.99 -24.85
CA VAL A 291 -56.39 -62.39 -25.03
C VAL A 291 -56.23 -60.89 -24.77
N MET A 292 -56.11 -60.07 -25.82
CA MET A 292 -57.20 -59.30 -26.47
C MET A 292 -57.79 -58.17 -25.61
N ASP A 293 -57.72 -56.95 -26.17
CA ASP A 293 -58.76 -55.91 -26.17
C ASP A 293 -59.22 -55.34 -24.80
N ASP A 294 -59.47 -54.05 -24.60
CA ASP A 294 -59.71 -52.97 -25.54
C ASP A 294 -59.78 -51.65 -24.75
N THR A 295 -59.69 -50.55 -25.50
CA THR A 295 -60.34 -49.24 -25.25
C THR A 295 -59.84 -48.22 -24.21
N ASN A 296 -59.45 -47.08 -24.81
CA ASN A 296 -59.94 -45.71 -24.57
C ASN A 296 -59.33 -44.86 -23.43
N PHE A 297 -59.18 -43.54 -23.54
CA PHE A 297 -59.16 -42.51 -24.59
C PHE A 297 -58.98 -41.17 -23.81
N THR A 298 -58.73 -40.07 -24.52
CA THR A 298 -58.94 -38.64 -24.10
C THR A 298 -57.83 -38.02 -23.24
N LEU A 299 -56.96 -37.12 -23.74
CA LEU A 299 -57.13 -35.80 -24.39
C LEU A 299 -57.58 -34.67 -23.44
N GLY A 300 -56.74 -33.63 -23.34
CA GLY A 300 -57.01 -32.29 -22.81
C GLY A 300 -55.67 -31.62 -22.46
N SER A 301 -55.00 -30.82 -23.30
CA SER A 301 -55.41 -29.57 -23.98
C SER A 301 -55.94 -28.51 -23.02
N LEU A 302 -55.09 -27.52 -22.72
CA LEU A 302 -55.36 -26.06 -22.70
C LEU A 302 -54.03 -25.40 -22.30
N GLU A 303 -53.26 -24.76 -23.18
CA GLU A 303 -53.48 -23.42 -23.76
C GLU A 303 -53.76 -22.31 -22.74
N ASP A 304 -52.76 -21.41 -22.67
CA ASP A 304 -52.86 -19.96 -22.77
C ASP A 304 -53.09 -19.17 -21.47
N LEU A 305 -52.17 -18.22 -21.20
CA LEU A 305 -52.51 -16.83 -20.87
C LEU A 305 -51.28 -15.90 -20.96
N SER A 306 -51.40 -15.01 -21.93
CA SER A 306 -50.71 -13.76 -22.28
C SER A 306 -50.01 -12.94 -21.18
N VAL A 307 -48.79 -12.44 -21.44
CA VAL A 307 -48.43 -11.04 -21.81
C VAL A 307 -48.77 -9.98 -20.76
N ASP A 308 -47.73 -9.35 -20.17
CA ASP A 308 -47.57 -7.89 -20.29
C ASP A 308 -46.16 -7.39 -19.90
N SER A 309 -45.66 -6.50 -20.75
CA SER A 309 -44.40 -5.77 -20.66
C SER A 309 -44.53 -4.55 -19.76
N ILE A 310 -43.59 -4.35 -18.83
CA ILE A 310 -43.37 -3.06 -18.16
C ILE A 310 -41.88 -2.69 -18.29
N THR A 311 -41.62 -1.65 -19.08
CA THR A 311 -40.38 -0.87 -19.06
C THR A 311 -40.29 -0.05 -17.78
N LEU A 312 -39.15 -0.06 -17.09
CA LEU A 312 -38.81 0.95 -16.09
C LEU A 312 -37.34 1.38 -16.24
N ASP A 313 -37.16 2.56 -16.82
CA ASP A 313 -35.98 3.40 -16.67
C ASP A 313 -35.97 4.04 -15.27
N GLN A 314 -34.77 4.41 -14.80
CA GLN A 314 -34.44 5.24 -13.63
C GLN A 314 -34.60 4.62 -12.24
N ILE A 315 -33.47 4.21 -11.64
CA ILE A 315 -33.24 4.36 -10.20
C ILE A 315 -31.92 5.10 -9.97
N ASP A 316 -32.12 6.15 -9.18
CA ASP A 316 -31.27 7.26 -8.82
C ASP A 316 -30.17 6.90 -7.82
N GLU A 317 -29.14 7.74 -7.79
CA GLU A 317 -28.11 7.82 -6.77
C GLU A 317 -28.70 7.87 -5.36
N ARG A 318 -28.27 6.98 -4.45
CA ARG A 318 -28.32 7.27 -3.02
C ARG A 318 -27.21 6.60 -2.21
N ALA A 319 -26.24 7.45 -1.87
CA ALA A 319 -25.53 7.55 -0.58
C ALA A 319 -25.14 6.25 0.14
N CYS A 320 -23.86 5.89 0.05
CA CYS A 320 -23.20 5.06 1.08
C CYS A 320 -23.15 5.84 2.42
N PRO A 321 -23.58 5.24 3.54
CA PRO A 321 -23.24 5.77 4.85
C PRO A 321 -21.78 5.46 5.20
N VAL A 322 -21.25 6.36 6.01
CA VAL A 322 -19.91 6.38 6.59
C VAL A 322 -19.78 5.25 7.61
N ASP A 323 -19.04 4.19 7.28
CA ASP A 323 -18.42 3.29 8.28
C ASP A 323 -17.28 2.46 7.67
N MET A 324 -16.14 3.11 7.35
CA MET A 324 -14.98 2.45 6.72
C MET A 324 -13.88 2.01 7.70
N LEU A 325 -14.04 2.28 9.00
CA LEU A 325 -12.99 2.01 10.00
C LEU A 325 -13.27 0.73 10.82
N ALA A 326 -14.55 0.37 11.00
CA ALA A 326 -14.94 -0.85 11.72
C ALA A 326 -14.69 -2.14 10.90
N GLU A 327 -14.86 -2.12 9.58
CA GLU A 327 -14.76 -3.31 8.71
C GLU A 327 -13.35 -3.94 8.60
N LEU A 328 -12.28 -3.16 8.84
CA LEU A 328 -10.91 -3.69 8.75
C LEU A 328 -10.36 -4.11 10.11
N GLN A 329 -10.91 -3.56 11.21
CA GLN A 329 -10.54 -3.94 12.58
C GLN A 329 -11.33 -5.16 13.07
N SER A 330 -12.53 -5.42 12.53
CA SER A 330 -13.28 -6.65 12.81
C SER A 330 -12.64 -7.91 12.21
N LEU A 331 -11.77 -7.76 11.19
CA LEU A 331 -11.01 -8.85 10.58
C LEU A 331 -9.70 -9.19 11.32
N SER A 332 -9.35 -8.43 12.36
CA SER A 332 -8.12 -8.62 13.14
C SER A 332 -8.34 -9.04 14.60
N SER A 333 -9.59 -9.08 15.09
CA SER A 333 -9.87 -9.25 16.52
C SER A 333 -11.21 -9.95 16.80
N GLU A 334 -11.22 -11.28 16.79
CA GLU A 334 -12.19 -12.07 17.57
C GLU A 334 -11.46 -13.24 18.24
N THR A 335 -10.88 -12.95 19.40
CA THR A 335 -10.44 -13.98 20.35
C THR A 335 -11.58 -14.22 21.35
N THR A 336 -11.98 -15.47 21.43
CA THR A 336 -12.99 -16.07 22.31
C THR A 336 -12.84 -15.65 23.78
N GLU A 337 -13.89 -15.09 24.39
CA GLU A 337 -14.09 -15.22 25.84
C GLU A 337 -15.58 -15.47 26.15
N GLY A 338 -15.84 -16.67 26.66
CA GLY A 338 -17.08 -17.02 27.34
C GLY A 338 -16.91 -17.00 28.85
N SER A 339 -18.06 -16.87 29.53
CA SER A 339 -18.35 -17.21 30.92
C SER A 339 -18.47 -16.06 31.95
N THR A 340 -19.74 -15.70 32.13
CA THR A 340 -20.44 -15.13 33.31
C THR A 340 -19.92 -15.51 34.72
N LEU A 341 -19.89 -14.55 35.65
CA LEU A 341 -20.88 -14.36 36.75
C LEU A 341 -20.54 -13.12 37.65
N PRO A 342 -21.51 -12.55 38.40
CA PRO A 342 -21.47 -11.18 38.93
C PRO A 342 -21.24 -11.10 40.45
N SER A 343 -20.88 -9.91 40.96
CA SER A 343 -21.07 -9.54 42.38
C SER A 343 -21.10 -8.01 42.57
N SER A 344 -22.31 -7.53 42.92
CA SER A 344 -22.70 -6.45 43.85
C SER A 344 -21.62 -5.99 44.86
N SER A 345 -21.52 -4.75 45.39
CA SER A 345 -22.54 -3.77 45.78
C SER A 345 -21.91 -2.42 46.20
N THR A 346 -22.79 -1.41 46.33
CA THR A 346 -22.80 -0.28 47.30
C THR A 346 -21.92 0.98 47.13
N ASN A 347 -22.48 2.00 46.46
CA ASN A 347 -23.11 3.24 46.99
C ASN A 347 -22.37 4.20 47.99
N PRO A 348 -22.81 5.49 48.10
CA PRO A 348 -22.00 6.69 47.88
C PRO A 348 -21.97 7.66 49.09
N LEU A 349 -21.30 8.83 48.98
CA LEU A 349 -21.67 10.14 49.57
C LEU A 349 -20.57 11.19 49.21
N SER A 350 -20.87 12.27 48.48
CA SER A 350 -21.20 13.64 48.98
C SER A 350 -20.02 14.32 49.72
N SER A 351 -19.23 15.18 49.05
CA SER A 351 -19.42 16.63 48.85
C SER A 351 -19.28 17.47 50.13
N ASP A 352 -18.16 18.20 50.28
CA ASP A 352 -18.15 19.63 50.62
C ASP A 352 -16.76 20.30 50.55
N GLN A 353 -16.77 21.48 49.91
CA GLN A 353 -16.05 22.74 50.19
C GLN A 353 -14.51 22.95 50.08
N GLU A 354 -14.23 24.02 49.32
CA GLU A 354 -13.31 25.16 49.58
C GLU A 354 -11.95 25.27 48.87
N MET A 355 -11.73 26.49 48.35
CA MET A 355 -10.56 26.97 47.62
C MET A 355 -9.39 27.28 48.56
N ALA A 356 -8.16 26.98 48.13
CA ALA A 356 -7.05 27.94 47.94
C ALA A 356 -5.66 27.26 47.90
N TYR A 357 -4.88 27.62 46.88
CA TYR A 357 -3.41 27.63 46.75
C TYR A 357 -2.54 26.72 47.64
N SER A 358 -1.83 25.75 47.04
CA SER A 358 -0.37 25.83 46.79
C SER A 358 0.23 24.47 46.41
N SER A 359 1.22 24.54 45.53
CA SER A 359 2.07 23.50 44.97
C SER A 359 2.77 22.57 45.98
N SER A 360 2.67 21.25 45.81
CA SER A 360 3.79 20.30 45.64
C SER A 360 3.38 18.81 45.72
N PHE A 361 4.00 18.02 44.82
CA PHE A 361 4.31 16.58 44.85
C PHE A 361 3.22 15.48 44.85
N SER A 362 3.41 14.55 43.89
CA SER A 362 3.16 13.09 43.93
C SER A 362 1.72 12.57 44.10
N GLY A 363 1.28 11.79 43.12
CA GLY A 363 0.13 10.90 43.22
C GLY A 363 -0.07 10.10 41.94
N GLN A 364 0.10 8.79 42.04
CA GLN A 364 -0.13 7.78 41.00
C GLN A 364 -1.49 7.98 40.33
N SER A 365 -1.54 7.88 38.99
CA SER A 365 -2.76 7.56 38.26
C SER A 365 -2.51 6.32 37.41
N PHE A 366 -3.15 5.26 37.85
CA PHE A 366 -3.38 4.01 37.13
C PHE A 366 -4.54 4.32 36.16
N TRP A 367 -4.34 4.03 34.87
CA TRP A 367 -5.32 4.06 33.77
C TRP A 367 -5.96 5.41 33.42
N GLN A 368 -5.26 6.19 32.58
CA GLN A 368 -5.89 6.99 31.54
C GLN A 368 -5.35 6.54 30.18
N THR A 369 -6.25 5.98 29.39
CA THR A 369 -6.08 5.54 28.00
C THR A 369 -5.78 6.76 27.13
N ALA A 370 -4.51 6.90 26.74
CA ALA A 370 -4.09 7.81 25.69
C ALA A 370 -4.48 7.22 24.33
N LEU A 371 -5.16 8.03 23.52
CA LEU A 371 -5.30 7.83 22.07
C LEU A 371 -3.90 7.62 21.45
N PRO A 372 -3.71 6.62 20.57
CA PRO A 372 -2.40 6.35 20.00
C PRO A 372 -2.03 7.50 19.05
N THR A 373 -1.00 8.24 19.43
CA THR A 373 -0.33 9.20 18.56
C THR A 373 0.60 8.38 17.65
N ILE A 374 0.25 8.28 16.37
CA ILE A 374 0.93 7.45 15.36
C ILE A 374 2.18 8.18 14.85
N PHE A 375 3.13 8.47 15.74
CA PHE A 375 4.47 8.91 15.36
C PHE A 375 5.49 8.36 16.36
N SER A 376 5.89 7.12 16.13
CA SER A 376 7.06 6.53 16.77
C SER A 376 8.27 6.74 15.87
N SER A 377 9.20 7.59 16.30
CA SER A 377 10.53 7.66 15.70
C SER A 377 11.24 6.31 15.89
N PRO A 378 11.79 5.67 14.85
CA PRO A 378 12.69 4.55 15.06
C PRO A 378 14.01 5.11 15.60
N SER A 379 14.18 5.01 16.91
CA SER A 379 15.48 5.06 17.57
C SER A 379 16.37 3.91 17.04
N GLN A 380 17.64 4.23 16.84
CA GLN A 380 18.74 3.40 16.31
C GLN A 380 18.82 3.28 14.78
N VAL A 381 19.23 4.38 14.16
CA VAL A 381 20.14 4.35 13.00
C VAL A 381 21.50 3.84 13.53
N GLN A 382 21.79 2.56 13.34
CA GLN A 382 23.16 2.09 13.40
C GLN A 382 23.88 2.54 12.12
N SER A 383 24.73 3.56 12.30
CA SER A 383 25.88 3.95 11.47
C SER A 383 25.72 3.85 9.94
N LEU A 384 25.09 4.87 9.37
CA LEU A 384 25.43 5.37 8.02
C LEU A 384 26.69 6.27 8.07
N GLU A 385 27.64 5.99 8.99
CA GLU A 385 28.74 6.90 9.32
C GLU A 385 29.87 6.97 8.27
N ASN A 386 29.73 6.28 7.14
CA ASN A 386 30.74 6.29 6.08
C ASN A 386 30.31 7.03 4.78
N GLU A 387 29.18 7.74 4.79
CA GLU A 387 28.73 8.45 3.59
C GLU A 387 29.25 9.90 3.49
N VAL A 388 30.23 10.02 2.60
CA VAL A 388 30.76 11.22 1.89
C VAL A 388 31.48 12.28 2.75
N PRO A 389 32.74 12.04 3.15
CA PRO A 389 33.58 13.03 3.87
C PRO A 389 33.73 14.39 3.15
N HIS A 390 33.55 14.44 1.83
CA HIS A 390 33.62 15.67 1.05
C HIS A 390 32.40 16.59 1.26
N SER A 391 31.19 16.03 1.39
CA SER A 391 29.96 16.81 1.65
C SER A 391 30.08 17.53 2.99
N ARG A 392 30.50 16.80 4.03
CA ARG A 392 30.77 17.35 5.37
C ARG A 392 31.89 18.38 5.37
N ALA A 393 33.00 18.10 4.67
CA ALA A 393 34.10 19.04 4.55
C ALA A 393 33.68 20.37 3.89
N LEU A 394 32.81 20.32 2.87
CA LEU A 394 32.27 21.53 2.23
C LEU A 394 31.41 22.34 3.20
N GLN A 395 30.48 21.69 3.90
CA GLN A 395 29.61 22.35 4.88
C GLN A 395 30.43 23.03 5.97
N GLN A 396 31.39 22.32 6.57
CA GLN A 396 32.25 22.88 7.61
C GLN A 396 33.18 23.98 7.09
N GLY A 397 33.70 23.84 5.88
CA GLY A 397 34.50 24.87 5.24
C GLY A 397 33.72 26.17 5.06
N LEU A 398 32.47 26.07 4.61
CA LEU A 398 31.56 27.21 4.44
C LEU A 398 31.06 27.77 5.78
N GLU A 399 30.86 26.90 6.78
CA GLU A 399 30.56 27.32 8.15
C GLU A 399 31.72 28.14 8.72
N LYS A 400 32.96 27.64 8.65
CA LYS A 400 34.16 28.30 9.18
C LYS A 400 34.39 29.72 8.62
N ILE A 401 34.11 29.95 7.33
CA ILE A 401 34.20 31.30 6.74
C ILE A 401 32.98 32.18 7.03
N THR A 402 31.87 31.63 7.51
CA THR A 402 30.66 32.38 7.88
C THR A 402 30.50 32.55 9.40
N THR A 403 31.25 31.81 10.23
CA THR A 403 31.17 31.84 11.71
C THR A 403 31.27 33.25 12.27
N HIS A 404 32.25 34.03 11.79
CA HIS A 404 32.49 35.41 12.24
C HIS A 404 31.81 36.48 11.38
N SER A 405 30.99 36.08 10.39
CA SER A 405 30.23 37.04 9.60
C SER A 405 29.05 37.58 10.40
N GLU A 406 28.99 38.90 10.55
CA GLU A 406 27.84 39.63 11.08
C GLU A 406 26.92 40.15 9.97
N ASN A 407 27.29 39.96 8.70
CA ASN A 407 26.60 40.55 7.56
C ASN A 407 25.78 39.50 6.78
N PRO A 408 24.44 39.53 6.84
CA PRO A 408 23.58 38.63 6.07
C PRO A 408 23.77 38.74 4.55
N ARG A 409 24.16 39.93 4.04
CA ARG A 409 24.44 40.11 2.61
C ARG A 409 25.65 39.33 2.16
N PHE A 410 26.67 39.17 3.01
CA PHE A 410 27.81 38.32 2.70
C PHE A 410 27.37 36.86 2.51
N ILE A 411 26.48 36.37 3.38
CA ILE A 411 25.92 35.01 3.30
C ILE A 411 25.06 34.83 2.03
N ALA A 412 24.20 35.80 1.72
CA ALA A 412 23.40 35.81 0.49
C ALA A 412 24.27 35.80 -0.79
N ASN A 413 25.35 36.58 -0.77
CA ASN A 413 26.34 36.61 -1.84
C ASN A 413 27.10 35.28 -1.98
N LEU A 414 27.45 34.64 -0.86
CA LEU A 414 28.11 33.34 -0.86
C LEU A 414 27.20 32.26 -1.45
N LEU A 415 25.91 32.23 -1.09
CA LEU A 415 24.93 31.34 -1.71
C LEU A 415 24.75 31.62 -3.21
N SER A 416 24.82 32.89 -3.62
CA SER A 416 24.81 33.26 -5.03
C SER A 416 26.06 32.77 -5.78
N LEU A 417 27.23 32.65 -5.13
CA LEU A 417 28.41 32.02 -5.74
C LEU A 417 28.23 30.52 -5.93
N VAL A 418 27.57 29.85 -4.98
CA VAL A 418 27.20 28.44 -5.14
C VAL A 418 26.27 28.28 -6.34
N ALA A 419 25.26 29.15 -6.49
CA ALA A 419 24.38 29.15 -7.66
C ALA A 419 25.14 29.40 -8.98
N ASP A 420 26.10 30.32 -8.97
CA ASP A 420 26.96 30.63 -10.12
C ASP A 420 27.74 29.42 -10.63
N PHE A 421 28.17 28.51 -9.76
CA PHE A 421 28.88 27.29 -10.14
C PHE A 421 28.04 26.44 -11.11
N PHE A 422 26.75 26.24 -10.78
CA PHE A 422 25.81 25.50 -11.62
C PHE A 422 25.39 26.29 -12.85
N ASN A 423 25.12 27.58 -12.70
CA ASN A 423 24.71 28.45 -13.80
C ASN A 423 25.78 28.56 -14.90
N LYS A 424 27.07 28.52 -14.52
CA LYS A 424 28.21 28.52 -15.44
C LYS A 424 28.59 27.11 -15.94
N TYR A 425 27.77 26.10 -15.64
CA TYR A 425 28.00 24.70 -16.01
C TYR A 425 29.38 24.18 -15.58
N LYS A 426 29.84 24.61 -14.40
CA LYS A 426 31.11 24.14 -13.84
C LYS A 426 30.98 22.76 -13.20
N ALA A 427 29.78 22.35 -12.79
CA ALA A 427 29.47 20.99 -12.38
C ALA A 427 29.44 20.02 -13.58
N ARG A 428 30.62 19.56 -14.04
CA ARG A 428 30.76 18.83 -15.32
C ARG A 428 29.97 17.52 -15.40
N TYR A 429 29.74 16.88 -14.25
CA TYR A 429 29.05 15.61 -14.16
C TYR A 429 27.55 15.74 -13.92
N VAL A 430 27.08 16.95 -13.61
CA VAL A 430 25.64 17.24 -13.49
C VAL A 430 25.12 17.60 -14.87
N GLN A 431 24.04 16.93 -15.29
CA GLN A 431 23.40 17.23 -16.56
C GLN A 431 23.01 18.71 -16.65
N LYS A 432 23.16 19.30 -17.84
CA LYS A 432 22.94 20.75 -18.07
C LYS A 432 21.57 21.21 -17.59
N GLN A 433 20.53 20.40 -17.79
CA GLN A 433 19.16 20.71 -17.35
C GLN A 433 19.08 20.77 -15.82
N ASN A 434 19.62 19.78 -15.12
CA ASN A 434 19.65 19.74 -13.66
C ASN A 434 20.49 20.89 -13.08
N ALA A 435 21.62 21.23 -13.70
CA ALA A 435 22.42 22.39 -13.30
C ALA A 435 21.65 23.73 -13.41
N ILE A 436 20.80 23.90 -14.44
CA ILE A 436 19.95 25.08 -14.58
C ILE A 436 18.91 25.15 -13.46
N VAL A 437 18.31 24.01 -13.09
CA VAL A 437 17.32 23.91 -12.01
C VAL A 437 17.97 24.19 -10.66
N LEU A 438 19.11 23.56 -10.35
CA LEU A 438 19.87 23.82 -9.13
C LEU A 438 20.25 25.30 -8.99
N ALA A 439 20.75 25.91 -10.07
CA ALA A 439 21.08 27.35 -10.07
C ALA A 439 19.84 28.20 -9.79
N HIS A 440 18.72 27.90 -10.45
CA HIS A 440 17.46 28.61 -10.25
C HIS A 440 16.98 28.53 -8.79
N ASP A 441 16.96 27.34 -8.21
CA ASP A 441 16.47 27.13 -6.83
C ASP A 441 17.39 27.81 -5.80
N LEU A 442 18.71 27.76 -6.00
CA LEU A 442 19.66 28.45 -5.14
C LEU A 442 19.50 29.97 -5.21
N TYR A 443 19.35 30.58 -6.40
CA TYR A 443 19.10 32.01 -6.50
C TYR A 443 17.76 32.42 -5.87
N GLN A 444 16.76 31.54 -5.84
CA GLN A 444 15.51 31.83 -5.13
C GLN A 444 15.69 31.79 -3.60
N LYS A 445 16.46 30.83 -3.09
CA LYS A 445 16.79 30.75 -1.66
C LYS A 445 17.58 31.98 -1.18
N VAL A 446 18.35 32.64 -2.05
CA VAL A 446 19.02 33.91 -1.73
C VAL A 446 18.03 34.98 -1.25
N PHE A 447 16.82 35.04 -1.79
CA PHE A 447 15.81 36.02 -1.36
C PHE A 447 15.24 35.75 0.04
N LYS A 448 15.41 34.56 0.60
CA LYS A 448 15.10 34.29 2.01
C LYS A 448 16.12 34.94 2.96
N ILE A 449 17.33 35.24 2.48
CA ILE A 449 18.42 35.85 3.25
C ILE A 449 18.45 37.37 3.01
N ASP A 450 18.44 37.79 1.75
CA ASP A 450 18.40 39.19 1.33
C ASP A 450 17.31 39.40 0.25
N PRO A 451 16.11 39.87 0.63
CA PRO A 451 15.00 40.08 -0.30
C PRO A 451 15.30 41.07 -1.43
N GLN A 452 16.29 41.95 -1.27
CA GLN A 452 16.65 42.97 -2.27
C GLN A 452 17.94 42.61 -3.03
N HIS A 453 18.36 41.34 -3.00
CA HIS A 453 19.61 40.90 -3.59
C HIS A 453 19.64 41.07 -5.12
N HIS A 454 20.31 42.13 -5.58
CA HIS A 454 20.32 42.57 -6.98
C HIS A 454 20.83 41.48 -7.93
N ARG A 455 21.97 40.87 -7.63
CA ARG A 455 22.59 39.82 -8.46
C ARG A 455 21.69 38.61 -8.66
N ALA A 456 21.00 38.17 -7.61
CA ALA A 456 20.09 37.02 -7.70
C ALA A 456 18.87 37.35 -8.57
N SER A 457 18.37 38.59 -8.46
CA SER A 457 17.28 39.10 -9.32
C SER A 457 17.67 39.11 -10.80
N GLU A 458 18.85 39.62 -11.14
CA GLU A 458 19.35 39.62 -12.51
C GLU A 458 19.53 38.19 -13.03
N LYS A 459 20.18 37.31 -12.26
CA LYS A 459 20.45 35.93 -12.69
C LYS A 459 19.18 35.10 -12.86
N LEU A 460 18.15 35.32 -12.03
CA LEU A 460 16.86 34.68 -12.24
C LEU A 460 16.13 35.18 -13.49
N LYS A 461 16.26 36.48 -13.82
CA LYS A 461 15.74 37.01 -15.10
C LYS A 461 16.49 36.38 -16.28
N ASP A 462 17.81 36.28 -16.21
CA ASP A 462 18.64 35.65 -17.25
C ASP A 462 18.22 34.18 -17.44
N ILE A 463 18.14 33.40 -16.36
CA ILE A 463 17.76 31.98 -16.43
C ILE A 463 16.33 31.82 -16.99
N ARG A 464 15.39 32.67 -16.58
CA ARG A 464 14.00 32.62 -17.10
C ARG A 464 13.91 32.97 -18.58
N THR A 465 14.69 33.94 -19.05
CA THR A 465 14.69 34.34 -20.47
C THR A 465 15.36 33.27 -21.34
N GLN A 466 16.48 32.69 -20.88
CA GLN A 466 17.25 31.71 -21.65
C GLN A 466 16.66 30.29 -21.61
N HIS A 467 15.97 29.93 -20.51
CA HIS A 467 15.50 28.57 -20.26
C HIS A 467 14.00 28.51 -19.93
N LEU A 468 13.20 29.36 -20.59
CA LEU A 468 11.77 29.50 -20.31
C LEU A 468 11.02 28.17 -20.27
N ARG A 469 11.23 27.26 -21.23
CA ARG A 469 10.51 25.98 -21.28
C ARG A 469 10.84 25.03 -20.13
N LEU A 470 12.07 25.08 -19.62
CA LEU A 470 12.53 24.25 -18.50
C LEU A 470 12.03 24.82 -17.17
N ILE A 471 12.07 26.15 -17.05
CA ILE A 471 11.74 26.87 -15.82
C ILE A 471 10.24 27.19 -15.71
N SER A 472 9.48 27.26 -16.81
CA SER A 472 8.05 27.60 -16.81
C SER A 472 7.23 26.61 -16.00
N SER A 473 7.55 25.33 -16.10
CA SER A 473 6.93 24.29 -15.27
C SER A 473 7.33 24.46 -13.81
N TYR A 474 8.57 24.89 -13.54
CA TYR A 474 9.12 25.17 -12.21
C TYR A 474 8.59 26.46 -11.57
N GLN A 475 8.14 27.45 -12.35
CA GLN A 475 7.60 28.73 -11.85
C GLN A 475 6.36 28.55 -10.98
N PHE A 476 5.60 27.47 -11.18
CA PHE A 476 4.43 27.13 -10.38
C PHE A 476 4.81 26.44 -9.05
N TYR A 477 5.98 25.82 -8.97
CA TYR A 477 6.48 25.11 -7.78
C TYR A 477 7.44 25.97 -6.95
N SER A 478 8.20 26.86 -7.59
CA SER A 478 8.94 27.86 -6.88
C SER A 478 7.97 28.87 -6.31
N HIS A 479 7.82 28.89 -4.99
CA HIS A 479 7.14 29.99 -4.33
C HIS A 479 7.66 31.30 -4.92
N ARG A 480 6.79 32.09 -5.56
CA ARG A 480 6.98 33.54 -5.55
C ARG A 480 7.30 33.86 -4.09
N PRO A 481 8.44 34.50 -3.75
CA PRO A 481 8.57 35.06 -2.42
C PRO A 481 7.28 35.85 -2.21
N GLN A 482 6.48 35.46 -1.21
CA GLN A 482 5.36 36.29 -0.78
C GLN A 482 5.96 37.68 -0.58
N SER A 483 5.66 38.59 -1.50
CA SER A 483 6.21 39.93 -1.46
C SER A 483 5.14 40.81 -0.82
N PRO A 484 5.47 41.64 0.18
CA PRO A 484 6.57 41.47 1.13
C PRO A 484 6.15 41.72 2.59
N ILE A 485 6.93 41.24 3.56
CA ILE A 485 7.35 42.14 4.65
C ILE A 485 8.46 42.98 4.00
N PRO A 486 8.21 44.24 3.62
CA PRO A 486 9.24 45.03 2.97
C PRO A 486 10.29 45.39 4.01
N THR A 487 11.56 45.34 3.59
CA THR A 487 12.75 45.99 4.18
C THR A 487 13.59 45.28 5.23
N VAL A 488 13.20 44.17 5.85
CA VAL A 488 14.04 43.57 6.90
C VAL A 488 14.90 42.45 6.33
N THR A 489 16.18 42.74 6.11
CA THR A 489 17.22 41.72 5.93
C THR A 489 17.15 40.74 7.10
N ALA A 490 17.20 39.42 6.83
CA ALA A 490 17.14 38.40 7.88
C ALA A 490 18.16 38.68 9.00
N ARG A 491 17.80 38.38 10.25
CA ARG A 491 18.79 38.44 11.35
C ARG A 491 19.94 37.49 11.02
N ILE A 492 21.15 37.78 11.47
CA ILE A 492 22.33 36.97 11.09
C ILE A 492 22.18 35.48 11.44
N SER A 493 21.49 35.15 12.54
CA SER A 493 21.16 33.77 12.92
C SER A 493 20.20 33.09 11.94
N GLU A 494 19.18 33.81 11.49
CA GLU A 494 18.21 33.33 10.49
C GLU A 494 18.88 33.18 9.11
N ALA A 495 19.73 34.15 8.73
CA ALA A 495 20.52 34.11 7.52
C ALA A 495 21.45 32.89 7.47
N LYS A 496 22.15 32.60 8.57
CA LYS A 496 22.99 31.40 8.72
C LYS A 496 22.16 30.12 8.64
N HIS A 497 21.01 30.08 9.32
CA HIS A 497 20.12 28.92 9.26
C HIS A 497 19.60 28.66 7.83
N CYS A 498 19.09 29.68 7.14
CA CYS A 498 18.65 29.57 5.75
C CYS A 498 19.79 29.16 4.81
N PHE A 499 21.01 29.62 5.07
CA PHE A 499 22.18 29.23 4.30
C PHE A 499 22.56 27.77 4.50
N SER A 500 22.65 27.30 5.75
CA SER A 500 22.94 25.90 6.06
C SER A 500 21.87 24.98 5.47
N GLN A 501 20.59 25.32 5.63
CA GLN A 501 19.49 24.57 5.02
C GLN A 501 19.61 24.55 3.48
N ALA A 502 19.96 25.68 2.86
CA ALA A 502 20.11 25.74 1.41
C ALA A 502 21.26 24.85 0.91
N LEU A 503 22.36 24.77 1.66
CA LEU A 503 23.52 23.92 1.36
C LEU A 503 23.22 22.44 1.59
N GLU A 504 22.51 22.10 2.67
CA GLU A 504 22.10 20.73 2.97
C GLU A 504 21.16 20.20 1.88
N GLU A 505 20.13 20.97 1.52
CA GLU A 505 19.24 20.61 0.42
C GLU A 505 19.99 20.48 -0.93
N LEU A 506 21.00 21.32 -1.17
CA LEU A 506 21.85 21.18 -2.37
C LEU A 506 22.67 19.89 -2.34
N ILE A 507 23.26 19.55 -1.20
CA ILE A 507 24.08 18.34 -1.05
C ILE A 507 23.21 17.10 -1.26
N ILE A 508 22.02 17.06 -0.65
CA ILE A 508 21.04 15.98 -0.86
C ILE A 508 20.67 15.88 -2.35
N GLN A 509 20.44 17.01 -3.03
CA GLN A 509 20.16 17.01 -4.47
C GLN A 509 21.34 16.50 -5.30
N LEU A 510 22.58 16.86 -4.95
CA LEU A 510 23.78 16.36 -5.64
C LEU A 510 24.01 14.87 -5.40
N GLU A 511 23.84 14.41 -4.17
CA GLU A 511 23.92 13.01 -3.77
C GLU A 511 22.88 12.19 -4.52
N SER A 512 21.64 12.69 -4.61
CA SER A 512 20.58 12.06 -5.41
C SER A 512 20.92 12.02 -6.91
N LEU A 513 21.43 13.13 -7.48
CA LEU A 513 21.77 13.23 -8.89
C LEU A 513 22.99 12.38 -9.30
N LEU A 514 23.90 12.10 -8.36
CA LEU A 514 25.17 11.41 -8.60
C LEU A 514 25.32 10.13 -7.75
N MET A 515 24.21 9.55 -7.27
CA MET A 515 24.20 8.43 -6.31
C MET A 515 24.98 7.21 -6.81
N ASN A 516 24.86 6.89 -8.11
CA ASN A 516 25.59 5.78 -8.74
C ASN A 516 27.06 6.10 -9.09
N GLN A 517 27.52 7.33 -8.79
CA GLN A 517 28.80 7.84 -9.25
C GLN A 517 29.51 8.62 -8.12
N PRO A 518 29.82 7.98 -6.98
CA PRO A 518 30.37 8.64 -5.80
C PRO A 518 31.70 9.36 -6.09
N ALA A 519 32.51 8.82 -7.00
CA ALA A 519 33.73 9.49 -7.47
C ALA A 519 33.44 10.85 -8.15
N LYS A 520 32.35 10.93 -8.94
CA LYS A 520 31.96 12.17 -9.62
C LYS A 520 31.26 13.15 -8.67
N LEU A 521 30.53 12.66 -7.66
CA LEU A 521 30.04 13.48 -6.57
C LEU A 521 31.20 14.16 -5.83
N ARG A 522 32.21 13.38 -5.43
CA ARG A 522 33.43 13.91 -4.79
C ARG A 522 34.10 14.98 -5.64
N ILE A 523 34.35 14.70 -6.93
CA ILE A 523 34.95 15.69 -7.84
C ILE A 523 34.09 16.94 -7.96
N THR A 524 32.76 16.80 -8.02
CA THR A 524 31.84 17.95 -8.13
C THR A 524 31.89 18.83 -6.88
N ILE A 525 31.96 18.23 -5.70
CA ILE A 525 32.09 18.93 -4.42
C ILE A 525 33.45 19.62 -4.31
N ASP A 526 34.53 18.94 -4.71
CA ASP A 526 35.89 19.51 -4.74
C ASP A 526 35.97 20.70 -5.70
N GLU A 527 35.43 20.54 -6.92
CA GLU A 527 35.36 21.61 -7.91
C GLU A 527 34.52 22.80 -7.41
N LEU A 528 33.45 22.55 -6.65
CA LEU A 528 32.64 23.59 -6.03
C LEU A 528 33.43 24.35 -4.94
N ALA A 529 34.11 23.64 -4.03
CA ALA A 529 34.95 24.24 -3.00
C ALA A 529 36.07 25.09 -3.63
N CYS A 530 36.77 24.56 -4.63
CA CYS A 530 37.80 25.28 -5.38
C CYS A 530 37.22 26.51 -6.08
N PHE A 531 36.08 26.39 -6.75
CA PHE A 531 35.43 27.49 -7.45
C PHE A 531 35.08 28.63 -6.49
N ILE A 532 34.48 28.33 -5.34
CA ILE A 532 34.13 29.35 -4.33
C ILE A 532 35.41 30.04 -3.83
N GLY A 533 36.44 29.27 -3.47
CA GLY A 533 37.72 29.81 -3.01
C GLY A 533 38.40 30.75 -4.02
N GLU A 534 38.37 30.39 -5.30
CA GLU A 534 38.86 31.25 -6.40
C GLU A 534 38.05 32.54 -6.56
N GLN A 535 36.71 32.45 -6.48
CA GLN A 535 35.84 33.62 -6.63
C GLN A 535 36.01 34.59 -5.45
N LEU A 536 36.18 34.07 -4.23
CA LEU A 536 36.50 34.87 -3.04
C LEU A 536 37.87 35.57 -3.18
N SER A 537 38.87 34.84 -3.66
CA SER A 537 40.21 35.39 -3.90
C SER A 537 40.22 36.51 -4.96
N LYS A 538 39.32 36.44 -5.94
CA LYS A 538 39.13 37.47 -6.98
C LYS A 538 38.25 38.65 -6.53
N GLY A 539 37.69 38.61 -5.31
CA GLY A 539 36.83 39.66 -4.79
C GLY A 539 35.42 39.68 -5.39
N ALA A 540 34.95 38.55 -5.94
CA ALA A 540 33.68 38.47 -6.67
C ALA A 540 32.44 38.79 -5.82
N ILE A 541 32.58 38.83 -4.49
CA ILE A 541 31.51 39.19 -3.55
C ILE A 541 31.93 40.15 -2.42
N THR A 542 33.21 40.45 -2.24
CA THR A 542 33.75 41.23 -1.12
C THR A 542 34.18 42.65 -1.48
N ALA A 543 33.84 43.14 -2.69
CA ALA A 543 34.28 44.40 -3.31
C ALA A 543 35.79 44.53 -3.56
N ASN A 544 36.63 43.99 -2.66
CA ASN A 544 38.07 43.84 -2.81
C ASN A 544 38.45 42.34 -2.81
N PRO A 545 39.53 41.94 -3.52
CA PRO A 545 40.12 40.61 -3.41
C PRO A 545 40.33 40.19 -1.95
N SER A 546 39.81 39.02 -1.55
CA SER A 546 39.94 38.50 -0.18
C SER A 546 40.55 37.08 -0.23
N PRO A 547 41.83 36.95 -0.62
CA PRO A 547 42.50 35.65 -0.73
C PRO A 547 42.55 34.91 0.60
N GLU A 548 42.57 35.63 1.72
CA GLU A 548 42.56 35.09 3.08
C GLU A 548 41.29 34.26 3.38
N ILE A 549 40.11 34.71 2.92
CA ILE A 549 38.85 33.98 3.10
C ILE A 549 38.82 32.74 2.20
N GLY A 550 39.33 32.85 0.97
CA GLY A 550 39.46 31.70 0.06
C GLY A 550 40.44 30.65 0.61
N GLN A 551 41.55 31.08 1.19
CA GLN A 551 42.51 30.20 1.85
C GLN A 551 41.94 29.57 3.11
N MET A 552 41.15 30.31 3.90
CA MET A 552 40.46 29.79 5.07
C MET A 552 39.48 28.67 4.71
N LEU A 553 38.68 28.85 3.64
CA LEU A 553 37.79 27.81 3.11
C LEU A 553 38.59 26.55 2.70
N LYS A 554 39.67 26.75 1.93
CA LYS A 554 40.49 25.64 1.43
C LYS A 554 41.15 24.87 2.57
N SER A 555 41.76 25.57 3.53
CA SER A 555 42.38 24.95 4.70
C SER A 555 41.37 24.19 5.55
N ALA A 556 40.18 24.77 5.79
CA ALA A 556 39.11 24.11 6.55
C ALA A 556 38.59 22.84 5.85
N PHE A 557 38.42 22.91 4.53
CA PHE A 557 37.99 21.77 3.71
C PHE A 557 39.03 20.64 3.75
N GLU A 558 40.31 20.95 3.55
CA GLU A 558 41.40 19.96 3.59
C GLU A 558 41.64 19.38 4.99
N GLU A 559 41.47 20.20 6.04
CA GLU A 559 41.57 19.78 7.44
C GLU A 559 40.49 18.74 7.76
N GLU A 560 39.23 18.98 7.39
CA GLU A 560 38.15 18.03 7.67
C GLU A 560 38.25 16.74 6.84
N LEU A 561 38.73 16.83 5.59
CA LEU A 561 39.03 15.64 4.79
C LEU A 561 40.14 14.78 5.43
N LYS A 562 41.18 15.42 5.99
CA LYS A 562 42.24 14.71 6.72
C LYS A 562 41.70 14.08 8.00
N ASN A 563 40.89 14.80 8.79
CA ASN A 563 40.30 14.28 10.02
C ASN A 563 39.44 13.05 9.74
N SER A 564 38.63 13.10 8.67
CA SER A 564 37.78 12.00 8.22
C SER A 564 38.57 10.78 7.72
N ALA A 565 39.77 10.99 7.17
CA ALA A 565 40.67 9.91 6.76
C ALA A 565 41.38 9.23 7.95
N HIS A 566 41.66 9.98 9.03
CA HIS A 566 42.31 9.45 10.23
C HIS A 566 41.33 8.71 11.17
N SER A 567 40.04 9.06 11.15
CA SER A 567 38.99 8.30 11.86
C SER A 567 38.74 6.92 11.24
N ALA A 568 38.94 6.77 9.93
CA ALA A 568 38.80 5.49 9.21
C ALA A 568 39.99 4.54 9.38
N SER A 569 41.14 4.99 9.91
CA SER A 569 42.39 4.22 9.99
C SER A 569 42.80 3.79 11.40
N ARG A 570 41.95 3.96 12.42
CA ARG A 570 42.20 3.41 13.76
C ARG A 570 41.79 1.93 13.77
N PRO A 571 42.71 0.97 13.98
CA PRO A 571 42.30 -0.39 14.26
C PRO A 571 41.59 -0.38 15.61
N GLU A 572 40.35 -0.89 15.64
CA GLU A 572 39.69 -1.26 16.87
C GLU A 572 40.54 -2.32 17.57
N ASN A 573 41.25 -1.92 18.63
CA ASN A 573 41.81 -2.89 19.56
C ASN A 573 40.65 -3.51 20.33
N TYR A 574 40.38 -4.77 20.03
CA TYR A 574 39.58 -5.68 20.86
C TYR A 574 40.24 -5.92 22.23
#